data_AF-A0AAU9FVT1-F1
#
_entry.id   AF-A0AAU9FVT1-F1
#
_cell.length_a   1.000
_cell.length_b   1.000
_cell.length_c   1.000
_cell.angle_alpha   90.00
_cell.angle_beta   90.00
_cell.angle_gamma   90.00
#
_symmetry.space_group_name_H-M   'P 1'
#
loop_
_entity.id
_entity.type
_entity.pdbx_description
1 polymer ?
#
loop_
_entity_poly.entity_id
_entity_poly.type
_entity_poly.pdbx_seq_one_letter_code
_entity_poly.pdbx_strand_id
1 'polypeptide(L)'
;MAAEINNVAQDYAKIIQSADLDREINPLCTNIEDMLARLDEFETLLSSVRAESNGIMANHVCSILSFSDSFDELRARIDNLEAFVGRVSANLNDVERSVDVAEKELNVTDYSLKGLLFKPLKAKLTATDPATAQSQPRTNLLDGEFLPVPIYSSDEYFGAAAAPEEPQVA
;
A
#
# COMPACT_ATOMS: atom_id res chain seq x y z
N MET A 1 -13.36 70.88 -68.47
CA MET A 1 -14.35 70.49 -67.44
C MET A 1 -15.01 69.13 -67.72
N ALA A 2 -15.95 68.98 -68.67
CA ALA A 2 -16.63 67.68 -68.89
C ALA A 2 -15.68 66.55 -69.32
N ALA A 3 -14.70 66.84 -70.18
CA ALA A 3 -13.69 65.87 -70.61
C ALA A 3 -12.74 65.43 -69.48
N GLU A 4 -12.41 66.35 -68.55
CA GLU A 4 -11.54 66.05 -67.40
C GLU A 4 -12.28 65.21 -66.36
N ILE A 5 -13.57 65.51 -66.10
CA ILE A 5 -14.42 64.69 -65.22
C ILE A 5 -14.56 63.28 -65.79
N ASN A 6 -14.71 63.14 -67.11
CA ASN A 6 -14.81 61.83 -67.75
C ASN A 6 -13.49 61.05 -67.68
N ASN A 7 -12.35 61.73 -67.77
CA ASN A 7 -11.03 61.12 -67.63
C ASN A 7 -10.78 60.64 -66.19
N VAL A 8 -11.08 61.48 -65.20
CA VAL A 8 -11.00 61.11 -63.77
C VAL A 8 -11.94 59.94 -63.45
N ALA A 9 -13.17 59.94 -63.97
CA ALA A 9 -14.10 58.84 -63.80
C ALA A 9 -13.59 57.53 -64.42
N GLN A 10 -12.93 57.60 -65.58
CA GLN A 10 -12.30 56.44 -66.22
C GLN A 10 -11.10 55.91 -65.42
N ASP A 11 -10.29 56.78 -64.84
CA ASP A 11 -9.14 56.37 -64.03
C ASP A 11 -9.58 55.70 -62.72
N TYR A 12 -10.60 56.22 -62.04
CA TYR A 12 -11.20 55.55 -60.87
C TYR A 12 -11.86 54.23 -61.25
N ALA A 13 -12.55 54.16 -62.39
CA ALA A 13 -13.14 52.92 -62.88
C ALA A 13 -12.06 51.86 -63.15
N LYS A 14 -10.90 52.24 -63.71
CA LYS A 14 -9.76 51.33 -63.90
C LYS A 14 -9.22 50.82 -62.57
N ILE A 15 -9.07 51.67 -61.55
CA ILE A 15 -8.60 51.25 -60.23
C ILE A 15 -9.52 50.17 -59.66
N ILE A 16 -10.84 50.40 -59.69
CA ILE A 16 -11.84 49.45 -59.18
C ILE A 16 -11.88 48.16 -60.01
N GLN A 17 -11.76 48.26 -61.34
CA GLN A 17 -11.71 47.08 -62.22
C GLN A 17 -10.39 46.30 -62.10
N SER A 18 -9.30 46.96 -61.72
CA SER A 18 -7.99 46.34 -61.49
C SER A 18 -7.81 45.78 -60.08
N ALA A 19 -8.66 46.20 -59.14
CA ALA A 19 -8.68 45.68 -57.79
C ALA A 19 -9.37 44.30 -57.79
N ASP A 20 -8.56 43.25 -57.82
CA ASP A 20 -9.02 41.88 -57.69
C ASP A 20 -9.25 41.58 -56.20
N LEU A 21 -10.40 42.04 -55.71
CA LEU A 21 -10.83 41.84 -54.32
C LEU A 21 -10.97 40.35 -53.98
N ASP A 22 -11.34 39.51 -54.95
CA ASP A 22 -11.45 38.07 -54.76
C ASP A 22 -10.09 37.45 -54.47
N ARG A 23 -9.02 37.95 -55.09
CA ARG A 23 -7.65 37.51 -54.80
C ARG A 23 -7.17 37.90 -53.40
N GLU A 24 -7.71 38.95 -52.81
CA GLU A 24 -7.35 39.38 -51.45
C GLU A 24 -8.25 38.75 -50.37
N ILE A 25 -9.54 38.57 -50.66
CA ILE A 25 -10.53 38.06 -49.72
C ILE A 25 -10.48 36.53 -49.59
N ASN A 26 -10.32 35.81 -50.70
CA ASN A 26 -10.35 34.34 -50.67
C ASN A 26 -9.26 33.74 -49.75
N PRO A 27 -8.00 34.20 -49.77
CA PRO A 27 -6.99 33.71 -48.84
C PRO A 27 -7.35 33.94 -47.37
N LEU A 28 -8.02 35.05 -47.06
CA LEU A 28 -8.49 35.34 -45.70
C LEU A 28 -9.62 34.38 -45.30
N CYS A 29 -10.59 34.13 -46.18
CA CYS A 29 -11.66 33.16 -45.95
C CYS A 29 -11.10 31.75 -45.73
N THR A 30 -10.18 31.29 -46.60
CA THR A 30 -9.53 29.99 -46.45
C THR A 30 -8.75 29.88 -45.14
N ASN A 31 -8.07 30.95 -44.70
CA ASN A 31 -7.35 30.94 -43.42
C ASN A 31 -8.32 30.83 -42.23
N ILE A 32 -9.45 31.54 -42.28
CA ILE A 32 -10.48 31.46 -41.25
C ILE A 32 -11.07 30.04 -41.19
N GLU A 33 -11.35 29.42 -42.33
CA GLU A 33 -11.84 28.03 -42.39
C GLU A 33 -10.84 27.04 -41.80
N ASP A 34 -9.54 27.17 -42.13
CA ASP A 34 -8.48 26.35 -41.55
C ASP A 34 -8.36 26.55 -40.03
N MET A 35 -8.45 27.80 -39.56
CA MET A 35 -8.45 28.08 -38.12
C MET A 35 -9.67 27.49 -37.40
N LEU A 36 -10.86 27.52 -38.01
CA LEU A 36 -12.06 26.91 -37.46
C LEU A 36 -11.94 25.38 -37.39
N ALA A 37 -11.42 24.74 -38.44
CA ALA A 37 -11.16 23.30 -38.43
C ALA A 37 -10.19 22.91 -37.31
N ARG A 38 -9.11 23.67 -37.15
CA ARG A 38 -8.14 23.44 -36.06
C ARG A 38 -8.74 23.64 -34.67
N LEU A 39 -9.67 24.58 -34.50
CA LEU A 39 -10.37 24.76 -33.22
C LEU A 39 -11.26 23.58 -32.88
N ASP A 40 -11.96 23.00 -33.87
CA ASP A 40 -12.78 21.79 -33.69
C ASP A 40 -11.92 20.58 -33.29
N GLU A 41 -10.74 20.44 -33.91
CA GLU A 41 -9.75 19.43 -33.52
C GLU A 41 -9.27 19.63 -32.07
N PHE A 42 -8.96 20.88 -31.68
CA PHE A 42 -8.56 21.17 -30.30
C PHE A 42 -9.66 20.89 -29.29
N GLU A 43 -10.92 21.18 -29.61
CA GLU A 43 -12.07 20.85 -28.76
C GLU A 43 -12.19 19.34 -28.57
N THR A 44 -12.04 18.58 -29.66
CA THR A 44 -12.06 17.12 -29.62
C THR A 44 -10.94 16.56 -28.73
N LEU A 45 -9.71 17.08 -28.88
CA LEU A 45 -8.58 16.68 -28.03
C LEU A 45 -8.80 17.03 -26.56
N LEU A 46 -9.31 18.22 -26.27
CA LEU A 46 -9.64 18.63 -24.89
C LEU A 46 -10.72 17.74 -24.27
N SER A 47 -11.73 17.35 -25.04
CA SER A 47 -12.76 16.42 -24.62
C SER A 47 -12.17 15.05 -24.28
N SER A 48 -11.28 14.53 -25.15
CA SER A 48 -10.59 13.27 -24.93
C SER A 48 -9.71 13.28 -23.68
N VAL A 49 -8.91 14.34 -23.46
CA VAL A 49 -8.07 14.49 -22.26
C VAL A 49 -8.91 14.56 -20.98
N ARG A 50 -10.05 15.27 -21.01
CA ARG A 50 -10.97 15.31 -19.86
C ARG A 50 -11.57 13.94 -19.57
N ALA A 51 -11.97 13.21 -20.60
CA ALA A 51 -12.51 11.86 -20.44
C ALA A 51 -11.46 10.91 -19.84
N GLU A 52 -10.21 10.97 -20.30
CA GLU A 52 -9.10 10.19 -19.76
C GLU A 52 -8.82 10.57 -18.30
N SER A 53 -8.71 11.87 -17.99
CA SER A 53 -8.48 12.36 -16.63
C SER A 53 -9.57 11.91 -15.65
N ASN A 54 -10.84 11.99 -16.07
CA ASN A 54 -11.97 11.50 -15.28
C ASN A 54 -11.89 9.98 -15.10
N GLY A 55 -11.51 9.24 -16.14
CA GLY A 55 -11.29 7.80 -16.09
C GLY A 55 -10.21 7.40 -15.09
N ILE A 56 -9.08 8.13 -15.08
CA ILE A 56 -7.98 7.89 -14.13
C ILE A 56 -8.41 8.18 -12.69
N MET A 57 -9.07 9.32 -12.46
CA MET A 57 -9.54 9.70 -11.13
C MET A 57 -10.53 8.66 -10.58
N ALA A 58 -11.55 8.31 -11.38
CA ALA A 58 -12.60 7.40 -10.96
C ALA A 58 -12.11 5.95 -10.78
N ASN A 59 -11.29 5.43 -11.70
CA ASN A 59 -10.94 4.01 -11.68
C ASN A 59 -9.66 3.70 -10.90
N HIS A 60 -8.69 4.61 -10.88
CA HIS A 60 -7.38 4.31 -10.28
C HIS A 60 -7.23 5.00 -8.93
N VAL A 61 -7.45 6.31 -8.85
CA VAL A 61 -7.23 7.06 -7.60
C VAL A 61 -8.26 6.68 -6.54
N CYS A 62 -9.55 6.73 -6.86
CA CYS A 62 -10.59 6.35 -5.92
C CYS A 62 -10.49 4.88 -5.48
N SER A 63 -10.16 3.96 -6.40
CA SER A 63 -9.98 2.54 -6.07
C SER A 63 -8.80 2.30 -5.14
N ILE A 64 -7.65 2.94 -5.38
CA ILE A 64 -6.49 2.83 -4.49
C ILE A 64 -6.83 3.38 -3.10
N LEU A 65 -7.49 4.53 -3.03
CA LEU A 65 -7.92 5.12 -1.75
C LEU A 65 -8.92 4.22 -1.03
N SER A 66 -9.84 3.58 -1.75
CA SER A 66 -10.80 2.64 -1.14
C SER A 66 -10.15 1.40 -0.53
N PHE A 67 -8.93 1.04 -0.97
CA PHE A 67 -8.16 -0.07 -0.41
C PHE A 67 -7.36 0.32 0.84
N SER A 68 -7.23 1.62 1.16
CA SER A 68 -6.41 2.08 2.29
C SER A 68 -6.82 1.46 3.63
N ASP A 69 -8.11 1.46 3.95
CA ASP A 69 -8.62 0.86 5.19
C ASP A 69 -8.33 -0.64 5.27
N SER A 70 -8.49 -1.36 4.15
CA SER A 70 -8.17 -2.80 4.05
C SER A 70 -6.67 -3.05 4.25
N PHE A 71 -5.83 -2.16 3.74
CA PHE A 71 -4.39 -2.24 3.89
C PHE A 71 -3.95 -1.97 5.32
N ASP A 72 -4.55 -0.98 5.99
CA ASP A 72 -4.28 -0.67 7.39
C ASP A 72 -4.73 -1.81 8.30
N GLU A 73 -5.86 -2.46 8.02
CA GLU A 73 -6.28 -3.67 8.74
C GLU A 73 -5.28 -4.81 8.56
N LEU A 74 -4.85 -5.05 7.31
CA LEU A 74 -3.86 -6.09 7.01
C LEU A 74 -2.54 -5.82 7.74
N ARG A 75 -2.06 -4.57 7.71
CA ARG A 75 -0.87 -4.14 8.42
C ARG A 75 -0.99 -4.39 9.92
N ALA A 76 -2.10 -3.97 10.54
CA ALA A 76 -2.34 -4.19 11.97
C ALA A 76 -2.36 -5.68 12.31
N ARG A 77 -2.93 -6.53 11.45
CA ARG A 77 -2.91 -7.99 11.64
C ARG A 77 -1.50 -8.58 11.56
N ILE A 78 -0.65 -8.08 10.66
CA ILE A 78 0.76 -8.48 10.55
C ILE A 78 1.53 -8.05 11.80
N ASP A 79 1.42 -6.78 12.21
CA ASP A 79 2.11 -6.25 13.39
C ASP A 79 1.73 -7.02 14.66
N ASN A 80 0.45 -7.35 14.83
CA ASN A 80 -0.03 -8.16 15.95
C ASN A 80 0.52 -9.60 15.92
N LEU A 81 0.61 -10.20 14.73
CA LEU A 81 1.18 -11.55 14.57
C LEU A 81 2.68 -11.55 14.91
N GLU A 82 3.41 -10.54 14.44
CA GLU A 82 4.84 -10.38 14.76
C GLU A 82 5.06 -10.24 16.26
N ALA A 83 4.27 -9.39 16.93
CA ALA A 83 4.32 -9.22 18.38
C ALA A 83 4.01 -10.54 19.12
N PHE A 84 3.02 -11.30 18.65
CA PHE A 84 2.68 -12.60 19.23
C PHE A 84 3.81 -13.62 19.08
N VAL A 85 4.39 -13.74 17.88
CA VAL A 85 5.54 -14.63 17.63
C VAL A 85 6.73 -14.24 18.50
N GLY A 86 6.98 -12.93 18.67
CA GLY A 86 8.00 -12.41 19.58
C GLY A 86 7.78 -12.86 21.04
N ARG A 87 6.55 -12.76 21.55
CA ARG A 87 6.22 -13.25 22.91
C ARG A 87 6.41 -14.75 23.06
N VAL A 88 5.95 -15.54 22.07
CA VAL A 88 6.12 -17.00 22.10
C VAL A 88 7.61 -17.38 22.08
N SER A 89 8.42 -16.70 21.28
CA SER A 89 9.87 -16.91 21.25
C SER A 89 10.52 -16.60 22.60
N ALA A 90 10.16 -15.48 23.25
CA ALA A 90 10.66 -15.13 24.58
C ALA A 90 10.31 -16.20 25.63
N ASN A 91 9.05 -16.63 25.68
CA ASN A 91 8.62 -17.68 26.62
C ASN A 91 9.36 -19.01 26.36
N LEU A 92 9.56 -19.37 25.09
CA LEU A 92 10.26 -20.60 24.75
C LEU A 92 11.72 -20.55 25.18
N ASN A 93 12.38 -19.39 25.05
CA ASN A 93 13.73 -19.18 25.56
C ASN A 93 13.78 -19.30 27.10
N ASP A 94 12.80 -18.75 27.81
CA ASP A 94 12.73 -18.84 29.28
C ASP A 94 12.48 -20.29 29.75
N VAL A 95 11.59 -21.01 29.07
CA VAL A 95 11.35 -22.44 29.34
C VAL A 95 12.59 -23.28 29.02
N GLU A 96 13.25 -23.04 27.88
CA GLU A 96 14.50 -23.72 27.53
C GLU A 96 15.57 -23.49 28.60
N ARG A 97 15.70 -22.25 29.09
CA ARG A 97 16.61 -21.90 30.19
C ARG A 97 16.25 -22.59 31.50
N SER A 98 14.97 -22.72 31.83
CA SER A 98 14.52 -23.47 33.01
C SER A 98 14.88 -24.95 32.88
N VAL A 99 14.66 -25.55 31.71
CA VAL A 99 15.03 -26.95 31.46
C VAL A 99 16.56 -27.15 31.53
N ASP A 100 17.35 -26.22 30.99
CA ASP A 100 18.82 -26.15 31.16
C ASP A 100 19.26 -26.25 32.61
N VAL A 101 18.61 -25.48 33.50
CA VAL A 101 18.95 -25.45 34.92
C VAL A 101 18.59 -26.78 35.58
N ALA A 102 17.38 -27.30 35.33
CA ALA A 102 16.92 -28.55 35.93
C ALA A 102 17.78 -29.76 35.50
N GLU A 103 18.14 -29.85 34.22
CA GLU A 103 18.99 -30.94 33.71
C GLU A 103 20.40 -30.92 34.32
N LYS A 104 20.96 -29.72 34.51
CA LYS A 104 22.25 -29.54 35.18
C LYS A 104 22.19 -29.96 36.65
N GLU A 105 21.14 -29.58 37.37
CA GLU A 105 20.95 -29.96 38.78
C GLU A 105 20.73 -31.45 38.98
N LEU A 106 20.01 -32.09 38.04
CA LEU A 106 19.72 -33.52 38.08
C LEU A 106 20.80 -34.41 37.44
N ASN A 107 21.89 -33.83 36.91
CA ASN A 107 22.95 -34.52 36.17
C ASN A 107 22.44 -35.43 35.03
N VAL A 108 21.40 -34.99 34.31
CA VAL A 108 20.82 -35.74 33.18
C VAL A 108 21.48 -35.29 31.88
N THR A 109 22.37 -36.10 31.30
CA THR A 109 23.20 -35.63 30.16
C THR A 109 22.96 -36.24 28.78
N ASP A 110 22.17 -37.29 28.57
CA ASP A 110 22.13 -37.93 27.22
C ASP A 110 20.73 -38.22 26.63
N TYR A 111 19.65 -38.06 27.41
CA TYR A 111 18.24 -38.21 26.95
C TYR A 111 17.38 -37.00 27.35
N SER A 112 17.97 -35.82 27.24
CA SER A 112 17.34 -34.53 27.59
C SER A 112 16.10 -34.26 26.72
N LEU A 113 15.04 -33.73 27.33
CA LEU A 113 13.82 -33.25 26.67
C LEU A 113 14.13 -32.30 25.50
N LYS A 114 15.27 -31.62 25.53
CA LYS A 114 15.75 -30.77 24.43
C LYS A 114 16.08 -31.51 23.16
N GLY A 115 16.62 -32.72 23.29
CA GLY A 115 16.90 -33.57 22.15
C GLY A 115 15.64 -33.99 21.39
N LEU A 116 14.55 -34.19 22.11
CA LEU A 116 13.29 -34.70 21.57
C LEU A 116 12.33 -33.59 21.11
N LEU A 117 12.24 -32.48 21.86
CA LEU A 117 11.22 -31.43 21.65
C LEU A 117 11.77 -30.17 20.96
N PHE A 118 13.00 -29.74 21.28
CA PHE A 118 13.50 -28.43 20.85
C PHE A 118 14.38 -28.48 19.59
N LYS A 119 15.08 -29.60 19.32
CA LYS A 119 15.86 -29.78 18.06
C LYS A 119 15.04 -29.64 16.77
N PRO A 120 13.83 -30.22 16.63
CA PRO A 120 13.05 -30.06 15.41
C PRO A 120 12.44 -28.65 15.24
N LEU A 121 12.23 -27.91 16.33
CA LEU A 121 11.64 -26.56 16.31
C LEU A 121 12.67 -25.45 15.95
N LYS A 122 13.93 -25.60 16.38
CA LYS A 122 14.99 -24.63 16.05
C LYS A 122 15.41 -24.62 14.59
N ALA A 123 15.16 -25.70 13.84
CA ALA A 123 15.47 -25.76 12.41
C ALA A 123 14.66 -24.78 11.54
N LYS A 124 13.61 -24.15 12.09
CA LYS A 124 12.69 -23.30 11.33
C LYS A 124 12.68 -21.82 11.76
N LEU A 125 13.51 -21.41 12.73
CA LEU A 125 13.37 -20.10 13.40
C LEU A 125 14.66 -19.32 13.66
N THR A 126 15.83 -19.73 13.16
CA THR A 126 17.08 -19.05 13.53
C THR A 126 17.44 -17.89 12.60
N ALA A 127 17.12 -16.67 13.06
CA ALA A 127 18.09 -15.59 13.14
C ALA A 127 18.18 -15.19 14.62
N THR A 128 19.31 -15.45 15.27
CA THR A 128 19.56 -14.97 16.64
C THR A 128 21.00 -14.50 16.76
N ASP A 129 21.12 -13.22 17.10
CA ASP A 129 22.36 -12.55 17.52
C ASP A 129 22.85 -13.10 18.88
N PRO A 130 24.17 -13.22 19.09
CA PRO A 130 24.75 -13.73 20.31
C PRO A 130 25.15 -12.58 21.26
N ALA A 131 24.20 -11.97 21.98
CA ALA A 131 24.57 -10.95 22.96
C ALA A 131 23.53 -10.74 24.08
N THR A 132 23.43 -11.68 25.03
CA THR A 132 23.04 -11.33 26.41
C THR A 132 23.54 -12.41 27.39
N ALA A 133 24.81 -12.30 27.75
CA ALA A 133 25.31 -12.86 29.01
C ALA A 133 24.91 -11.91 30.14
N GLN A 134 23.77 -12.17 30.79
CA GLN A 134 23.45 -11.57 32.09
C GLN A 134 23.00 -12.64 33.09
N SER A 135 23.75 -12.72 34.20
CA SER A 135 23.43 -13.35 35.50
C SER A 135 22.03 -12.91 35.98
N GLN A 136 21.07 -13.72 36.45
CA GLN A 136 20.96 -14.96 37.26
C GLN A 136 19.52 -15.57 37.08
N PRO A 137 19.03 -16.68 37.70
CA PRO A 137 19.39 -17.34 38.97
C PRO A 137 20.09 -18.72 38.84
N ARG A 138 20.53 -19.20 40.03
CA ARG A 138 21.34 -20.40 40.30
C ARG A 138 20.55 -21.71 40.37
N THR A 139 19.21 -21.66 40.30
CA THR A 139 18.29 -22.80 40.44
C THR A 139 16.85 -22.39 40.07
N ASN A 140 15.99 -23.35 39.70
CA ASN A 140 14.54 -23.13 39.51
C ASN A 140 13.73 -23.26 40.81
N LEU A 141 14.41 -23.46 41.95
CA LEU A 141 13.80 -23.70 43.25
C LEU A 141 13.74 -22.41 44.07
N LEU A 142 12.61 -22.16 44.71
CA LEU A 142 12.43 -21.15 45.75
C LEU A 142 12.01 -21.86 47.03
N ASP A 143 12.81 -21.78 48.10
CA ASP A 143 12.60 -22.53 49.36
C ASP A 143 12.42 -24.06 49.21
N GLY A 144 12.99 -24.63 48.14
CA GLY A 144 12.89 -26.06 47.84
C GLY A 144 11.66 -26.46 47.00
N GLU A 145 10.80 -25.51 46.65
CA GLU A 145 9.66 -25.73 45.75
C GLU A 145 9.96 -25.22 44.34
N PHE A 146 9.49 -25.96 43.34
CA PHE A 146 9.65 -25.60 41.93
C PHE A 146 8.74 -24.43 41.58
N LEU A 147 9.33 -23.36 41.04
CA LEU A 147 8.57 -22.23 40.51
C LEU A 147 8.47 -22.34 38.98
N PRO A 148 7.27 -22.53 38.41
CA PRO A 148 7.10 -22.59 36.96
C PRO A 148 7.42 -21.25 36.31
N VAL A 149 8.03 -21.30 35.13
CA VAL A 149 8.27 -20.11 34.30
C VAL A 149 6.91 -19.52 33.91
N PRO A 150 6.67 -18.22 34.17
CA PRO A 150 5.45 -17.56 33.74
C PRO A 150 5.47 -17.45 32.21
N ILE A 151 4.67 -18.28 31.55
CA ILE A 151 4.46 -18.20 30.11
C ILE A 151 3.21 -17.36 29.82
N TYR A 152 3.21 -16.71 28.67
CA TYR A 152 2.05 -15.99 28.16
C TYR A 152 0.81 -16.89 28.13
N SER A 153 -0.28 -16.39 28.70
CA SER A 153 -1.60 -17.02 28.61
C SER A 153 -2.34 -16.52 27.37
N SER A 154 -2.69 -17.44 26.47
CA SER A 154 -3.55 -17.13 25.32
C SER A 154 -4.93 -16.65 25.77
N ASP A 155 -5.43 -17.12 26.91
CA ASP A 155 -6.76 -16.76 27.43
C ASP A 155 -6.83 -15.30 27.88
N GLU A 156 -5.71 -14.72 28.32
CA GLU A 156 -5.64 -13.31 28.71
C GLU A 156 -5.75 -12.35 27.51
N TYR A 157 -5.43 -12.82 26.30
CA TYR A 157 -5.39 -11.98 25.10
C TYR A 157 -6.52 -12.29 24.11
N PHE A 158 -6.85 -13.56 23.93
CA PHE A 158 -7.92 -14.02 23.03
C PHE A 158 -9.27 -14.19 23.77
N GLY A 159 -9.28 -14.11 25.10
CA GLY A 159 -10.43 -14.45 25.93
C GLY A 159 -10.56 -15.96 26.14
N ALA A 160 -11.11 -16.37 27.28
CA ALA A 160 -11.42 -17.77 27.53
C ALA A 160 -12.43 -18.27 26.49
N ALA A 161 -12.19 -19.48 25.95
CA ALA A 161 -13.14 -20.12 25.06
C ALA A 161 -14.52 -20.19 25.74
N ALA A 162 -15.55 -19.65 25.06
CA ALA A 162 -16.91 -19.69 25.58
C ALA A 162 -17.27 -21.14 25.92
N ALA A 163 -17.67 -21.37 27.18
CA ALA A 163 -18.10 -22.68 27.63
C ALA A 163 -19.21 -23.18 26.68
N PRO A 164 -19.17 -24.45 26.23
CA PRO A 164 -20.22 -24.98 25.37
C PRO A 164 -21.55 -24.85 26.10
N GLU A 165 -22.50 -24.09 25.52
CA GLU A 165 -23.86 -24.02 26.03
C GLU A 165 -24.40 -25.45 26.15
N GLU A 166 -24.75 -25.85 27.38
CA GLU A 166 -25.42 -27.11 27.61
C GLU A 166 -26.73 -27.12 26.81
N PRO A 167 -27.00 -28.19 26.03
CA PRO A 167 -28.22 -28.28 25.26
C PRO A 167 -29.41 -28.27 26.22
N GLN A 168 -30.24 -27.23 26.12
CA GLN A 168 -31.52 -27.17 26.83
C GLN A 168 -32.37 -28.34 26.33
N VAL A 169 -32.51 -29.35 27.18
CA VAL A 169 -33.41 -30.48 26.96
C VAL A 169 -34.82 -29.96 27.18
N ALA A 170 -35.62 -29.98 26.10
CA ALA A 170 -37.04 -29.65 26.09
C ALA A 170 -37.89 -30.69 26.85
#